data_AF-A0A015JEE9-F1
#
_entry.id   AF-A0A015JEE9-F1
#
_cell.length_a   1.000
_cell.length_b   1.000
_cell.length_c   1.000
_cell.angle_alpha   90.00
_cell.angle_beta   90.00
_cell.angle_gamma   90.00
#
_symmetry.space_group_name_H-M   'P 1'
#
loop_
_entity.id
_entity.type
_entity.pdbx_description
1 polymer ?
#
loop_
_entity_poly.entity_id
_entity_poly.type
_entity_poly.pdbx_seq_one_letter_code
_entity_poly.pdbx_strand_id
1 'polypeptide(L)'
;MWEFTSGIPPFNNRAHDIQLSLSICEGERPEIIENTPQCYVDLMKKCWDEDPLKRPSSKEVLEIILEWTSLPRGKKIEDINEELKCNIMEFINAPIGHNNLATESHSQACYTSRLLNFTSKQLNEILESKNSQTTVQVSEMLVSEDLNECMLKLGM
;
A
#
# COMPACT_ATOMS: atom_id res chain seq x y z
N MET A 1 10.67 3.13 4.17
CA MET A 1 9.78 4.23 4.58
C MET A 1 8.76 3.74 5.59
N TRP A 2 7.89 2.80 5.24
CA TRP A 2 6.90 2.29 6.20
C TRP A 2 7.49 1.70 7.48
N GLU A 3 8.52 0.85 7.38
CA GLU A 3 9.23 0.30 8.56
C GLU A 3 9.79 1.38 9.50
N PHE A 4 10.14 2.55 8.97
CA PHE A 4 10.63 3.67 9.77
C PHE A 4 9.52 4.27 10.65
N THR A 5 8.28 4.30 10.16
CA THR A 5 7.15 4.85 10.91
C THR A 5 6.48 3.78 11.78
N SER A 6 6.50 2.51 11.37
CA SER A 6 5.91 1.39 12.11
C SER A 6 6.85 0.77 13.14
N GLY A 7 8.16 0.90 12.98
CA GLY A 7 9.16 0.24 13.83
C GLY A 7 9.19 -1.28 13.69
N ILE A 8 8.44 -1.84 12.74
CA ILE A 8 8.42 -3.28 12.44
C ILE A 8 8.53 -3.52 10.94
N PRO A 9 9.09 -4.66 10.50
CA PRO A 9 9.12 -5.00 9.09
C PRO A 9 7.69 -5.18 8.51
N PRO A 10 7.44 -4.78 7.26
CA PRO A 10 6.12 -4.93 6.64
C PRO A 10 5.73 -6.41 6.53
N PHE A 11 4.43 -6.69 6.72
CA PHE A 11 3.83 -8.03 6.63
C PHE A 11 4.47 -9.09 7.56
N ASN A 12 5.07 -8.67 8.68
CA ASN A 12 5.76 -9.56 9.62
C ASN A 12 4.88 -10.64 10.26
N ASN A 13 3.57 -10.46 10.26
CA ASN A 13 2.62 -11.34 10.91
C ASN A 13 2.24 -12.59 10.09
N ARG A 14 2.75 -12.77 8.87
CA ARG A 14 2.38 -13.91 8.00
C ARG A 14 3.53 -14.43 7.15
N ALA A 15 3.31 -15.57 6.50
CA ALA A 15 4.27 -16.17 5.60
C ALA A 15 4.56 -15.27 4.39
N HIS A 16 5.83 -15.19 4.00
CA HIS A 16 6.18 -14.59 2.71
C HIS A 16 6.09 -15.68 1.65
N ASP A 17 4.92 -15.87 1.06
CA ASP A 17 4.66 -16.92 0.08
C ASP A 17 3.92 -16.37 -1.15
N ILE A 18 3.37 -17.29 -1.96
CA ILE A 18 2.61 -16.92 -3.15
C ILE A 18 1.34 -16.15 -2.79
N GLN A 19 0.72 -16.42 -1.63
CA GLN A 19 -0.50 -15.75 -1.23
C GLN A 19 -0.24 -14.29 -0.91
N LEU A 20 0.82 -13.98 -0.15
CA LEU A 20 1.27 -12.60 0.07
C LEU A 20 1.54 -11.89 -1.26
N SER A 21 2.21 -12.58 -2.19
CA SER A 21 2.56 -12.00 -3.50
C SER A 21 1.33 -11.67 -4.33
N LEU A 22 0.32 -12.56 -4.35
CA LEU A 22 -0.96 -12.32 -5.00
C LEU A 22 -1.69 -11.12 -4.40
N SER A 23 -1.79 -11.05 -3.07
CA SER A 23 -2.49 -9.94 -2.42
C SER A 23 -1.81 -8.58 -2.66
N ILE A 24 -0.48 -8.53 -2.71
CA ILE A 24 0.25 -7.30 -3.11
C ILE A 24 -0.05 -6.92 -4.57
N CYS A 25 -0.09 -7.90 -5.47
CA CYS A 25 -0.48 -7.68 -6.87
C CYS A 25 -1.94 -7.22 -7.01
N GLU A 26 -2.81 -7.62 -6.09
CA GLU A 26 -4.22 -7.18 -5.98
C GLU A 26 -4.37 -5.82 -5.24
N GLY A 27 -3.26 -5.15 -4.91
CA GLY A 27 -3.27 -3.80 -4.34
C GLY A 27 -3.07 -3.73 -2.83
N GLU A 28 -2.87 -4.85 -2.13
CA GLU A 28 -2.60 -4.82 -0.69
C GLU A 28 -1.31 -4.03 -0.39
N ARG A 29 -1.39 -3.13 0.58
CA ARG A 29 -0.28 -2.34 1.09
C ARG A 29 -0.28 -2.36 2.62
N PRO A 30 0.87 -2.15 3.27
CA PRO A 30 0.92 -1.99 4.72
C PRO A 30 -0.02 -0.88 5.22
N GLU A 31 -0.66 -1.12 6.36
CA GLU A 31 -1.58 -0.17 7.00
C GLU A 31 -0.85 1.12 7.40
N ILE A 32 -1.47 2.28 7.20
CA ILE A 32 -0.88 3.55 7.62
C ILE A 32 -0.93 3.67 9.14
N ILE A 33 0.25 3.83 9.74
CA ILE A 33 0.39 3.97 11.19
C ILE A 33 -0.19 5.31 11.64
N GLU A 34 -0.99 5.28 12.70
CA GLU A 34 -1.57 6.47 13.32
C GLU A 34 -0.47 7.49 13.64
N ASN A 35 -0.79 8.77 13.46
CA ASN A 35 0.14 9.89 13.65
C ASN A 35 1.35 9.94 12.69
N THR A 36 1.38 9.10 11.64
CA THR A 36 2.32 9.33 10.53
C THR A 36 1.93 10.63 9.82
N PRO A 37 2.87 11.59 9.62
CA PRO A 37 2.62 12.82 8.86
C PRO A 37 2.02 12.52 7.48
N GLN A 38 0.95 13.22 7.11
CA GLN A 38 0.27 13.11 5.84
C GLN A 38 1.22 13.33 4.66
N CYS A 39 2.12 14.31 4.73
CA CYS A 39 3.14 14.51 3.70
C CYS A 39 4.00 13.25 3.46
N TYR A 40 4.32 12.51 4.53
CA TYR A 40 5.07 11.25 4.48
C TYR A 40 4.19 10.10 3.97
N VAL A 41 2.91 10.04 4.38
CA VAL A 41 1.92 9.08 3.86
C VAL A 41 1.77 9.22 2.35
N ASP A 42 1.65 10.45 1.86
CA ASP A 42 1.48 10.75 0.44
C ASP A 42 2.72 10.35 -0.36
N LEU A 43 3.93 10.61 0.18
CA LEU A 43 5.17 10.15 -0.43
C LEU A 43 5.28 8.62 -0.44
N MET A 44 4.94 7.94 0.67
CA MET A 44 4.87 6.47 0.70
C MET A 44 3.90 5.94 -0.35
N LYS A 45 2.74 6.58 -0.52
CA LYS A 45 1.74 6.21 -1.51
C LYS A 45 2.25 6.35 -2.94
N LYS A 46 2.95 7.43 -3.25
CA LYS A 46 3.61 7.60 -4.55
C LYS A 46 4.67 6.52 -4.80
N CYS A 47 5.47 6.14 -3.79
CA CYS A 47 6.51 5.13 -3.91
C CYS A 47 5.99 3.73 -4.25
N TRP A 48 4.77 3.37 -3.85
CA TRP A 48 4.17 2.06 -4.10
C TRP A 48 2.95 2.10 -5.03
N ASP A 49 2.85 3.15 -5.85
CA ASP A 49 1.80 3.30 -6.87
C ASP A 49 1.80 2.07 -7.80
N GLU A 50 0.60 1.65 -8.21
CA GLU A 50 0.44 0.52 -9.12
C GLU A 50 1.10 0.79 -10.46
N ASP A 51 1.00 2.02 -10.96
CA ASP A 51 1.66 2.48 -12.17
C ASP A 51 3.14 2.80 -11.86
N PRO A 52 4.10 2.02 -12.40
CA PRO A 52 5.52 2.26 -12.16
C PRO A 52 5.98 3.64 -12.65
N LEU A 53 5.28 4.24 -13.62
CA LEU A 53 5.62 5.56 -14.17
C LEU A 53 5.25 6.70 -13.22
N LYS A 54 4.35 6.47 -12.25
CA LYS A 54 3.99 7.44 -11.21
C LYS A 54 4.90 7.36 -9.99
N ARG A 55 5.75 6.34 -9.91
CA ARG A 55 6.68 6.20 -8.78
C ARG A 55 7.83 7.19 -8.92
N PRO A 56 8.17 7.92 -7.85
CA PRO A 56 9.35 8.76 -7.85
C PRO A 56 10.62 7.91 -7.91
N SER A 57 11.65 8.46 -8.53
CA SER A 57 13.01 7.95 -8.42
C SER A 57 13.53 8.09 -6.98
N SER A 58 14.53 7.27 -6.62
CA SER A 58 15.19 7.39 -5.32
C SER A 58 15.82 8.77 -5.10
N LYS A 59 16.23 9.45 -6.18
CA LYS A 59 16.75 10.82 -6.13
C LYS A 59 15.66 11.83 -5.75
N GLU A 60 14.48 11.76 -6.37
CA GLU A 60 13.35 12.63 -6.03
C GLU A 60 12.88 12.41 -4.59
N VAL A 61 12.80 11.15 -4.14
CA VAL A 61 12.47 10.82 -2.74
C VAL A 61 13.47 11.46 -1.77
N LEU A 62 14.77 11.37 -2.07
CA LEU A 62 15.82 11.99 -1.27
C LEU A 62 15.67 13.51 -1.24
N GLU A 63 15.45 14.15 -2.39
CA GLU A 63 15.27 15.60 -2.49
C GLU A 63 14.06 16.07 -1.67
N ILE A 64 12.91 15.39 -1.76
CA ILE A 64 11.72 15.71 -0.99
C ILE A 64 11.98 15.63 0.53
N ILE A 65 12.60 14.54 1.00
CA ILE A 65 12.92 14.36 2.43
C ILE A 65 13.95 15.40 2.90
N LEU A 66 14.93 15.74 2.05
CA LEU A 66 15.90 16.79 2.36
C LEU A 66 15.24 18.16 2.50
N GLU A 67 14.24 18.48 1.69
CA GLU A 67 13.47 19.73 1.80
C GLU A 67 12.67 19.81 3.11
N TRP A 68 12.22 18.67 3.66
CA TRP A 68 11.53 18.64 4.96
C TRP A 68 12.46 18.77 6.15
N THR A 69 13.68 18.23 6.04
CA THR A 69 14.65 18.17 7.14
C THR A 69 15.63 19.34 7.15
N SER A 70 15.84 19.99 6.01
CA SER A 70 16.85 21.02 5.85
C SER A 70 16.46 22.03 4.77
N LEU A 71 16.82 23.30 4.97
CA LEU A 71 16.66 24.30 3.91
C LEU A 71 17.75 24.07 2.85
N PRO A 72 17.40 23.83 1.56
CA PRO A 72 18.39 23.67 0.51
C PRO A 72 19.32 24.89 0.43
N ARG A 73 20.62 24.66 0.27
CA ARG A 73 21.61 25.75 0.16
C ARG A 73 21.21 26.72 -0.96
N GLY A 74 20.99 27.98 -0.59
CA GLY A 74 20.63 29.06 -1.52
C GLY A 74 19.13 29.33 -1.66
N LYS A 75 18.23 28.54 -1.06
CA LYS A 75 16.82 28.94 -0.91
C LYS A 75 16.66 29.87 0.29
N LYS A 76 15.89 30.95 0.16
CA LYS A 76 15.42 31.74 1.31
C LYS A 76 14.09 31.16 1.81
N ILE A 77 13.78 31.43 3.07
CA ILE A 77 12.49 31.04 3.67
C ILE A 77 11.32 31.69 2.91
N GLU A 78 11.53 32.92 2.42
CA GLU A 78 10.56 33.67 1.61
C GLU A 78 10.22 32.96 0.29
N ASP A 79 11.12 32.15 -0.26
CA ASP A 79 10.95 31.45 -1.54
C ASP A 79 10.21 30.11 -1.39
N ILE A 80 9.95 29.68 -0.15
CA ILE A 80 9.22 28.45 0.15
C ILE A 80 7.72 28.71 -0.03
N ASN A 81 7.07 27.90 -0.86
CA ASN A 81 5.62 27.93 -0.99
C ASN A 81 4.91 27.42 0.29
N GLU A 82 3.64 27.79 0.47
CA GLU A 82 2.89 27.43 1.68
C GLU A 82 2.72 25.91 1.85
N GLU A 83 2.61 25.16 0.76
CA GLU A 83 2.51 23.69 0.80
C GLU A 83 3.75 23.05 1.44
N LEU A 84 4.94 23.45 0.99
CA LEU A 84 6.20 22.94 1.53
C LEU A 84 6.39 23.37 2.99
N LYS A 85 5.96 24.59 3.38
CA LYS A 85 5.96 25.01 4.79
C LYS A 85 5.06 24.11 5.65
N CYS A 86 3.86 23.80 5.18
CA CYS A 86 2.95 22.88 5.87
C CYS A 86 3.58 21.48 6.00
N ASN A 87 4.15 20.94 4.93
CA ASN A 87 4.80 19.63 4.94
C ASN A 87 5.98 19.57 5.92
N ILE A 88 6.82 20.62 5.97
CA ILE A 88 7.91 20.76 6.94
C ILE A 88 7.36 20.76 8.38
N MET A 89 6.35 21.58 8.65
CA MET A 89 5.76 21.67 9.99
C MET A 89 5.13 20.36 10.42
N GLU A 90 4.44 19.66 9.52
CA GLU A 90 3.84 18.37 9.80
C GLU A 90 4.90 17.31 10.12
N PHE A 91 5.98 17.27 9.33
CA PHE A 91 7.06 16.30 9.51
C PHE A 91 7.86 16.54 10.79
N ILE A 92 8.20 17.80 11.11
CA ILE A 92 9.00 18.15 12.30
C ILE A 92 8.21 17.99 13.59
N ASN A 93 6.92 18.34 13.57
CA ASN A 93 6.06 18.25 14.76
C ASN A 93 5.41 16.87 14.93
N ALA A 94 5.74 15.91 14.07
CA ALA A 94 5.25 14.55 14.18
C ALA A 94 5.59 13.96 15.55
N PRO A 95 4.61 13.39 16.28
CA PRO A 95 4.92 12.75 17.55
C PRO A 95 5.80 11.52 17.30
N ILE A 96 6.76 11.31 18.19
CA ILE A 96 7.55 10.09 18.20
C ILE A 96 6.64 8.97 18.72
N GLY A 97 6.00 8.25 17.80
CA GLY A 97 5.15 7.12 18.13
C GLY A 97 5.97 5.92 18.58
N HIS A 98 5.58 5.32 19.71
CA HIS A 98 5.95 3.95 20.03
C HIS A 98 4.79 3.05 19.61
N ASN A 99 4.99 2.27 18.55
CA ASN A 99 3.96 1.36 18.09
C ASN A 99 4.05 0.08 18.92
N ASN A 100 2.96 -0.28 19.60
CA ASN A 100 2.87 -1.53 20.38
C ASN A 100 2.62 -2.76 19.48
N LEU A 101 3.09 -2.71 18.22
CA LEU A 101 2.90 -3.79 17.27
C LEU A 101 3.76 -4.99 17.69
N ALA A 102 3.23 -6.19 17.50
CA ALA A 102 3.94 -7.43 17.80
C ALA A 102 5.27 -7.46 17.05
N THR A 103 6.37 -7.61 17.80
CA THR A 103 7.73 -7.67 17.26
C THR A 103 8.11 -9.06 16.77
N GLU A 104 7.33 -10.09 17.11
CA GLU A 104 7.58 -11.46 16.68
C GLU A 104 7.13 -11.65 15.23
N SER A 105 8.12 -11.85 14.36
CA SER A 105 7.89 -12.20 12.96
C SER A 105 7.43 -13.64 12.82
N HIS A 106 6.52 -13.86 11.89
CA HIS A 106 6.10 -15.18 11.45
C HIS A 106 7.32 -16.00 11.00
N SER A 107 7.35 -17.30 11.35
CA SER A 107 8.51 -18.17 11.09
C SER A 107 8.87 -18.32 9.61
N GLN A 108 7.91 -18.06 8.72
CA GLN A 108 8.07 -18.07 7.26
C GLN A 108 8.17 -16.66 6.63
N ALA A 109 8.26 -15.59 7.43
CA ALA A 109 8.61 -14.26 6.95
C ALA A 109 10.10 -14.23 6.58
N CYS A 110 10.44 -13.60 5.46
CA CYS A 110 11.81 -13.54 4.95
C CYS A 110 12.13 -12.12 4.46
N TYR A 111 13.09 -11.49 5.11
CA TYR A 111 13.56 -10.11 4.83
C TYR A 111 14.93 -10.07 4.14
N THR A 112 15.47 -11.24 3.83
CA THR A 112 16.71 -11.39 3.06
C THR A 112 16.40 -11.87 1.65
N SER A 113 17.34 -11.68 0.74
CA SER A 113 17.21 -12.18 -0.63
C SER A 113 17.00 -13.70 -0.65
N ARG A 114 16.03 -14.16 -1.46
CA ARG A 114 15.76 -15.58 -1.73
C ARG A 114 15.14 -15.76 -3.11
N LEU A 115 15.28 -16.96 -3.67
CA LEU A 115 14.57 -17.34 -4.88
C LEU A 115 13.12 -17.69 -4.53
N LEU A 116 12.16 -17.15 -5.29
CA LEU A 116 10.76 -17.57 -5.22
C LEU A 116 10.56 -18.85 -6.03
N ASN A 117 9.73 -19.76 -5.54
CA ASN A 117 9.38 -21.00 -6.23
C ASN A 117 8.26 -20.83 -7.26
N PHE A 118 7.87 -19.58 -7.55
CA PHE A 118 6.87 -19.22 -8.56
C PHE A 118 7.35 -18.04 -9.40
N THR A 119 6.76 -17.92 -10.59
CA THR A 119 7.05 -16.87 -11.57
C THR A 119 5.93 -15.83 -11.64
N SER A 120 6.22 -14.65 -12.20
CA SER A 120 5.19 -13.65 -12.50
C SER A 120 4.10 -14.19 -13.45
N LYS A 121 4.47 -15.08 -14.38
CA LYS A 121 3.50 -15.75 -15.27
C LYS A 121 2.47 -16.56 -14.47
N GLN A 122 2.94 -17.36 -13.51
CA GLN A 122 2.04 -18.14 -12.65
C GLN A 122 1.15 -17.24 -11.79
N LEU A 123 1.68 -16.14 -11.25
CA LEU A 123 0.87 -15.17 -10.51
C LEU A 123 -0.25 -14.60 -11.40
N ASN A 124 0.10 -14.14 -12.61
CA ASN A 124 -0.87 -13.59 -13.55
C ASN A 124 -1.94 -14.62 -13.94
N GLU A 125 -1.55 -15.86 -14.24
CA GLU A 125 -2.51 -16.94 -14.54
C GLU A 125 -3.52 -17.15 -13.39
N ILE A 126 -3.05 -17.13 -12.14
CA ILE A 126 -3.92 -17.24 -10.97
C ILE A 126 -4.85 -16.03 -10.87
N LEU A 127 -4.35 -14.81 -11.05
CA LEU A 127 -5.16 -13.59 -10.99
C LEU A 127 -6.27 -13.56 -12.05
N GLU A 128 -5.95 -13.91 -13.29
CA GLU A 128 -6.94 -13.99 -14.38
C GLU A 128 -8.01 -15.07 -14.11
N SER A 129 -7.60 -16.20 -13.54
CA SER A 129 -8.54 -17.27 -13.18
C SER A 129 -9.52 -16.85 -12.08
N LYS A 130 -9.06 -16.12 -11.06
CA LYS A 130 -9.92 -15.57 -10.01
C LYS A 130 -10.92 -14.56 -10.58
N ASN A 131 -10.48 -13.65 -11.44
CA ASN A 131 -11.36 -12.65 -12.06
C ASN A 131 -12.48 -13.30 -12.88
N SER A 132 -12.14 -14.38 -13.60
CA SER A 132 -13.11 -15.16 -14.36
C SER A 132 -14.14 -15.83 -13.43
N GLN A 133 -13.70 -16.39 -12.31
CA GLN A 133 -14.56 -17.06 -11.35
C GLN A 133 -15.48 -16.08 -10.58
N THR A 134 -14.95 -14.91 -10.18
CA THR A 134 -15.74 -13.84 -9.57
C THR A 134 -16.81 -13.32 -10.53
N THR A 135 -16.49 -13.19 -11.82
CA THR A 135 -17.47 -12.76 -12.84
C THR A 135 -18.61 -13.77 -12.99
N VAL A 136 -18.30 -15.07 -12.95
CA VAL A 136 -19.32 -16.14 -12.99
C VAL A 136 -20.20 -16.10 -11.74
N GLN A 137 -19.63 -15.96 -10.55
CA GLN A 137 -20.40 -15.88 -9.30
C GLN A 137 -21.29 -14.64 -9.23
N VAL A 138 -20.81 -13.47 -9.64
CA VAL A 138 -21.63 -12.25 -9.72
C VAL A 138 -22.77 -12.43 -10.72
N SER A 139 -22.51 -13.07 -11.87
CA SER A 139 -23.55 -13.38 -12.86
C SER A 139 -24.59 -14.36 -12.31
N GLU A 140 -24.18 -15.42 -11.62
CA GLU A 140 -25.10 -16.38 -10.97
C GLU A 140 -25.95 -15.72 -9.89
N MET A 141 -25.36 -14.81 -9.09
CA MET A 141 -26.08 -14.05 -8.07
C MET A 141 -27.15 -13.14 -8.68
N LEU A 142 -26.81 -12.38 -9.73
CA LEU A 142 -27.76 -11.52 -10.45
C LEU A 142 -28.89 -12.33 -11.12
N VAL A 143 -28.56 -13.47 -11.73
CA VAL A 143 -29.57 -14.37 -12.32
C VAL A 143 -30.53 -14.92 -11.25
N SER A 144 -30.05 -15.18 -10.03
CA SER A 144 -30.90 -15.65 -8.94
C SER A 144 -31.84 -14.58 -8.36
N GLU A 145 -31.41 -13.31 -8.36
CA GLU A 145 -32.22 -12.17 -7.91
C GLU A 145 -33.35 -11.85 -8.90
N ASP A 146 -33.07 -11.89 -10.21
CA ASP A 146 -34.07 -11.66 -11.27
C ASP A 146 -35.15 -12.77 -11.32
N LEU A 147 -34.81 -14.01 -10.98
CA LEU A 147 -35.76 -15.13 -10.89
C LEU A 147 -36.70 -15.01 -9.68
N ASN A 148 -36.22 -14.46 -8.56
CA ASN A 148 -37.04 -14.26 -7.37
C ASN A 148 -38.07 -13.12 -7.53
N GLU A 149 -37.79 -12.10 -8.34
CA GLU A 149 -38.76 -11.04 -8.65
C GLU A 149 -39.85 -11.50 -9.63
N CYS A 150 -39.55 -12.45 -10.52
CA CYS A 150 -40.52 -13.05 -11.44
C CYS A 150 -41.49 -14.04 -10.76
N MET A 151 -41.08 -14.70 -9.67
CA MET A 151 -41.93 -15.70 -8.99
C MET A 151 -42.98 -15.10 -8.04
N LEU A 152 -42.86 -13.83 -7.64
CA LEU A 152 -43.82 -13.15 -6.75
C LEU A 152 -45.00 -12.47 -7.48
N LYS A 153 -45.01 -12.42 -8.83
CA LYS A 153 -46.11 -11.81 -9.62
C LYS A 153 -47.08 -12.81 -10.26
N LEU A 154 -46.89 -14.12 -10.07
CA LEU A 154 -47.76 -15.17 -10.63
C LEU A 154 -48.56 -15.95 -9.58
N GLY A 155 -48.57 -15.49 -8.33
CA GLY A 155 -49.27 -16.16 -7.24
C GLY A 155 -50.06 -15.21 -6.35
N MET A 156 -51.01 -14.45 -6.92
CA MET A 156 -52.21 -13.94 -6.24
C MET A 156 -53.29 -13.60 -7.28
#